data_AF-A0A2V6LYB3-F1
#
_entry.id   AF-A0A2V6LYB3-F1
#
_cell.length_a   1.000
_cell.length_b   1.000
_cell.length_c   1.000
_cell.angle_alpha   90.00
_cell.angle_beta   90.00
_cell.angle_gamma   90.00
#
_symmetry.space_group_name_H-M   'P 1'
#
loop_
_entity.id
_entity.type
_entity.pdbx_description
1 polymer ?
#
loop_
_entity_poly.entity_id
_entity_poly.type
_entity_poly.pdbx_seq_one_letter_code
_entity_poly.pdbx_strand_id
1 'polypeptide(L)'
;MLDLIRDQIANDLSDAAATKYPKELLGKVHQILVVEINRAATFKTCPILGFNPDYLMDEPTSADAQTRAEFDGRVDDLCAFYRYYYKRAWTKQPDRMAGKIAREMLAFYGPYCPAYYRWKTRHLSREYSQSLIAIQAADLRRQWARYKPLENLIHRTTELAQNGLGVPVPRFLWRCQLFLARTYSLAIGISAAAIVVILFHRRLRYRLGAFATVVAFLCWYNFAACLEVAIIHTLDNRRYDTIQLIFTLLAQFTAFVLIGQCAFEIGRSVLKTSRAESG
;
A
#
# COMPACT_ATOMS: atom_id res chain seq x y z
N MET A 1 3.06 -4.05 11.69
CA MET A 1 1.96 -3.72 12.63
C MET A 1 1.72 -4.85 13.61
N LEU A 2 1.60 -6.09 13.10
CA LEU A 2 1.49 -7.28 13.93
C LEU A 2 2.67 -7.47 14.91
N ASP A 3 3.91 -7.11 14.54
CA ASP A 3 5.04 -7.09 15.48
C ASP A 3 4.84 -6.16 16.68
N LEU A 4 4.26 -4.97 16.45
CA LEU A 4 3.99 -3.99 17.51
C LEU A 4 2.92 -4.50 18.47
N ILE A 5 1.89 -5.17 17.92
CA ILE A 5 0.82 -5.78 18.71
C ILE A 5 1.37 -6.96 19.51
N ARG A 6 2.17 -7.85 18.90
CA ARG A 6 2.86 -8.95 19.59
C ARG A 6 3.69 -8.43 20.75
N ASP A 7 4.55 -7.45 20.51
CA ASP A 7 5.43 -6.88 21.55
C ASP A 7 4.60 -6.20 22.65
N GLN A 8 3.47 -5.56 22.31
CA GLN A 8 2.56 -5.00 23.31
C GLN A 8 1.88 -6.08 24.16
N ILE A 9 1.46 -7.19 23.55
CA ILE A 9 0.90 -8.34 24.28
C ILE A 9 1.97 -8.95 25.20
N ALA A 10 3.22 -9.05 24.75
CA ALA A 10 4.33 -9.54 25.59
C ALA A 10 4.52 -8.67 26.85
N ASN A 11 4.49 -7.35 26.69
CA ASN A 11 4.57 -6.41 27.82
C ASN A 11 3.37 -6.57 28.76
N ASP A 12 2.16 -6.69 28.20
CA ASP A 12 0.93 -6.87 28.96
C ASP A 12 0.85 -8.25 29.66
N LEU A 13 1.55 -9.27 29.16
CA LEU A 13 1.69 -10.57 29.83
C LEU A 13 2.60 -10.50 31.06
N SER A 14 3.57 -9.57 31.06
CA SER A 14 4.44 -9.31 32.21
C SER A 14 3.78 -8.51 33.32
N ASP A 15 2.75 -7.71 33.00
CA ASP A 15 1.94 -6.93 33.94
C ASP A 15 0.44 -7.17 33.70
N ALA A 16 -0.09 -8.23 34.29
CA ALA A 16 -1.47 -8.68 34.07
C ALA A 16 -2.52 -7.68 34.56
N ALA A 17 -2.20 -6.78 35.49
CA ALA A 17 -3.12 -5.75 35.97
C ALA A 17 -3.35 -4.64 34.91
N ALA A 18 -2.48 -4.56 33.90
CA ALA A 18 -2.53 -3.52 32.89
C ALA A 18 -3.62 -3.75 31.83
N THR A 19 -4.26 -4.93 31.77
CA THR A 19 -5.26 -5.25 30.73
C THR A 19 -6.56 -5.85 31.25
N LYS A 20 -7.62 -5.68 30.46
CA LYS A 20 -8.94 -6.29 30.69
C LYS A 20 -9.08 -7.72 30.14
N TYR A 21 -8.06 -8.24 29.46
CA TYR A 21 -8.12 -9.56 28.81
C TYR A 21 -7.41 -10.62 29.67
N PRO A 22 -7.94 -11.85 29.73
CA PRO A 22 -7.37 -12.90 30.55
C PRO A 22 -5.99 -13.31 30.05
N LYS A 23 -5.08 -13.61 30.99
CA LYS A 23 -3.66 -13.94 30.70
C LYS A 23 -3.53 -15.16 29.78
N GLU A 24 -4.41 -16.14 29.92
CA GLU A 24 -4.46 -17.34 29.09
C GLU A 24 -4.71 -17.01 27.62
N LEU A 25 -5.73 -16.19 27.34
CA LEU A 25 -6.04 -15.72 25.99
C LEU A 25 -4.87 -14.94 25.40
N LEU A 26 -4.28 -14.01 26.17
CA LEU A 26 -3.12 -13.24 25.73
C LEU A 26 -1.91 -14.13 25.42
N GLY A 27 -1.68 -15.16 26.24
CA GLY A 27 -0.58 -16.10 26.04
C GLY A 27 -0.73 -16.89 24.74
N LYS A 28 -1.94 -17.37 24.46
CA LYS A 28 -2.26 -18.09 23.22
C LYS A 28 -2.13 -17.20 21.98
N VAL A 29 -2.72 -16.00 22.01
CA VAL A 29 -2.62 -15.05 20.88
C VAL A 29 -1.18 -14.61 20.65
N HIS A 30 -0.40 -14.38 21.71
CA HIS A 30 1.03 -14.07 21.60
C HIS A 30 1.81 -15.20 20.92
N GLN A 31 1.59 -16.45 21.32
CA GLN A 31 2.22 -17.62 20.70
C GLN A 31 1.88 -17.75 19.21
N ILE A 32 0.59 -17.60 18.86
CA ILE A 32 0.14 -17.59 17.46
C ILE A 32 0.89 -16.53 16.66
N LEU A 33 0.97 -15.29 17.17
CA LEU A 33 1.67 -14.21 16.50
C LEU A 33 3.16 -14.48 16.36
N VAL A 34 3.84 -15.01 17.38
CA VAL A 34 5.27 -15.35 17.31
C VAL A 34 5.53 -16.39 16.22
N VAL A 35 4.77 -17.48 16.21
CA VAL A 35 4.95 -18.58 15.25
C VAL A 35 4.67 -18.09 13.83
N GLU A 36 3.55 -17.42 13.61
CA GLU A 36 3.12 -17.01 12.28
C GLU A 36 3.98 -15.87 11.72
N ILE A 37 4.45 -14.92 12.55
CA ILE A 37 5.40 -13.88 12.09
C ILE A 37 6.75 -14.50 11.71
N ASN A 38 7.27 -15.43 12.52
CA ASN A 38 8.54 -16.11 12.22
C ASN A 38 8.42 -16.96 10.94
N ARG A 39 7.29 -17.66 10.77
CA ARG A 39 6.99 -18.41 9.56
C ARG A 39 6.86 -17.47 8.36
N ALA A 40 6.14 -16.36 8.48
CA ALA A 40 6.00 -15.36 7.43
C ALA A 40 7.37 -14.78 7.01
N ALA A 41 8.29 -14.57 7.95
CA ALA A 41 9.65 -14.09 7.68
C ALA A 41 10.50 -15.05 6.81
N THR A 42 10.17 -16.35 6.79
CA THR A 42 10.84 -17.31 5.90
C THR A 42 10.45 -17.13 4.43
N PHE A 43 9.31 -16.51 4.15
CA PHE A 43 8.78 -16.35 2.78
C PHE A 43 9.22 -15.07 2.06
N LYS A 44 10.23 -14.32 2.56
CA LYS A 44 10.81 -13.06 2.01
C LYS A 44 10.27 -12.59 0.64
N THR A 45 9.02 -12.11 0.62
CA THR A 45 8.31 -11.76 -0.64
C THR A 45 8.04 -10.27 -0.76
N CYS A 46 8.05 -9.54 0.36
CA CYS A 46 7.82 -8.10 0.43
C CYS A 46 9.07 -7.38 0.98
N PRO A 47 9.71 -6.47 0.21
CA PRO A 47 10.94 -5.80 0.63
C PRO A 47 10.80 -4.92 1.88
N ILE A 48 9.60 -4.41 2.18
CA ILE A 48 9.39 -3.42 3.25
C ILE A 48 9.06 -4.11 4.59
N LEU A 49 8.23 -5.14 4.57
CA LEU A 49 7.88 -5.94 5.76
C LEU A 49 8.85 -7.11 6.01
N GLY A 50 9.56 -7.58 4.98
CA GLY A 50 10.29 -8.85 5.03
C GLY A 50 9.40 -10.09 4.91
N PHE A 51 8.08 -9.93 4.87
CA PHE A 51 7.10 -11.02 4.73
C PHE A 51 5.80 -10.55 4.05
N ASN A 52 5.05 -11.48 3.47
CA ASN A 52 3.77 -11.20 2.80
C ASN A 52 2.63 -11.05 3.83
N PRO A 53 1.98 -9.89 3.97
CA PRO A 53 0.94 -9.68 4.98
C PRO A 53 -0.35 -10.48 4.72
N ASP A 54 -0.65 -10.82 3.46
CA ASP A 54 -1.84 -11.61 3.11
C ASP A 54 -1.76 -13.05 3.66
N TYR A 55 -0.53 -13.57 3.85
CA TYR A 55 -0.30 -14.87 4.49
C TYR A 55 -0.92 -14.94 5.88
N LEU A 56 -0.83 -13.84 6.63
CA LEU A 56 -1.32 -13.74 8.01
C LEU A 56 -2.83 -13.54 8.11
N MET A 57 -3.53 -13.31 7.00
CA MET A 57 -4.98 -13.04 6.98
C MET A 57 -5.80 -14.06 6.21
N ASP A 58 -5.29 -14.57 5.08
CA ASP A 58 -6.14 -15.33 4.14
C ASP A 58 -5.88 -16.85 4.16
N GLU A 59 -4.79 -17.33 4.77
CA GLU A 59 -4.53 -18.78 4.82
C GLU A 59 -5.37 -19.48 5.89
N PRO A 60 -5.79 -20.74 5.67
CA PRO A 60 -6.53 -21.51 6.67
C PRO A 60 -5.76 -21.70 8.00
N THR A 61 -4.43 -21.68 7.93
CA THR A 61 -3.52 -21.72 9.09
C THR A 61 -3.03 -20.34 9.50
N SER A 62 -3.65 -19.26 9.02
CA SER A 62 -3.19 -17.90 9.29
C SER A 62 -3.38 -17.48 10.75
N ALA A 63 -2.68 -16.42 11.13
CA ALA A 63 -2.84 -15.81 12.45
C ALA A 63 -4.29 -15.34 12.71
N ASP A 64 -5.00 -14.81 11.70
CA ASP A 64 -6.41 -14.42 11.86
C ASP A 64 -7.32 -15.63 12.11
N ALA A 65 -7.16 -16.72 11.35
CA ALA A 65 -7.97 -17.92 11.51
C ALA A 65 -7.77 -18.58 12.88
N GLN A 66 -6.51 -18.69 13.33
CA GLN A 66 -6.17 -19.24 14.65
C GLN A 66 -6.65 -18.32 15.78
N THR A 67 -6.48 -16.99 15.64
CA THR A 67 -6.96 -16.04 16.64
C THR A 67 -8.49 -16.07 16.72
N ARG A 68 -9.20 -16.15 15.59
CA ARG A 68 -10.66 -16.25 15.55
C ARG A 68 -11.19 -17.50 16.25
N ALA A 69 -10.47 -18.62 16.17
CA ALA A 69 -10.81 -19.84 16.88
C ALA A 69 -10.78 -19.65 18.41
N GLU A 70 -9.85 -18.85 18.94
CA GLU A 70 -9.78 -18.54 20.39
C GLU A 70 -10.94 -17.67 20.90
N PHE A 71 -11.67 -17.02 20.00
CA PHE A 71 -12.88 -16.26 20.32
C PHE A 71 -14.17 -17.03 20.01
N ASP A 72 -14.09 -18.34 19.75
CA ASP A 72 -15.22 -19.19 19.38
C ASP A 72 -15.98 -18.67 18.14
N GLY A 73 -15.30 -17.97 17.24
CA GLY A 73 -15.94 -17.33 16.09
C GLY A 73 -16.79 -16.10 16.40
N ARG A 74 -16.78 -15.59 17.65
CA ARG A 74 -17.45 -14.32 18.02
C ARG A 74 -16.71 -13.13 17.43
N VAL A 75 -17.18 -12.69 16.27
CA VAL A 75 -16.56 -11.62 15.47
C VAL A 75 -16.52 -10.30 16.25
N ASP A 76 -17.57 -9.97 17.00
CA ASP A 76 -17.63 -8.70 17.75
C ASP A 76 -16.56 -8.60 18.84
N ASP A 77 -16.36 -9.68 19.60
CA ASP A 77 -15.35 -9.76 20.65
C ASP A 77 -13.93 -9.71 20.06
N LEU A 78 -13.72 -10.38 18.92
CA LEU A 78 -12.47 -10.34 18.17
C LEU A 78 -12.18 -8.92 17.64
N CYS A 79 -13.17 -8.25 17.05
CA CYS A 79 -13.03 -6.86 16.60
C CYS A 79 -12.74 -5.91 17.76
N ALA A 80 -13.39 -6.10 18.92
CA ALA A 80 -13.10 -5.33 20.12
C ALA A 80 -11.67 -5.56 20.62
N PHE A 81 -11.18 -6.79 20.56
CA PHE A 81 -9.79 -7.15 20.89
C PHE A 81 -8.79 -6.46 19.95
N TYR A 82 -8.97 -6.55 18.64
CA TYR A 82 -8.11 -5.89 17.66
C TYR A 82 -8.11 -4.36 17.82
N ARG A 83 -9.27 -3.74 18.00
CA ARG A 83 -9.38 -2.29 18.25
C ARG A 83 -8.68 -1.89 19.55
N TYR A 84 -8.82 -2.70 20.61
CA TYR A 84 -8.17 -2.45 21.89
C TYR A 84 -6.65 -2.46 21.73
N TYR A 85 -6.08 -3.52 21.15
CA TYR A 85 -4.63 -3.63 20.98
C TYR A 85 -4.06 -2.65 19.97
N TYR A 86 -4.83 -2.28 18.95
CA TYR A 86 -4.47 -1.18 18.05
C TYR A 86 -4.30 0.13 18.80
N LYS A 87 -5.35 0.55 19.54
CA LYS A 87 -5.31 1.77 20.34
C LYS A 87 -4.20 1.72 21.38
N ARG A 88 -4.00 0.56 22.01
CA ARG A 88 -2.98 0.38 23.04
C ARG A 88 -1.57 0.52 22.49
N ALA A 89 -1.28 -0.07 21.33
CA ALA A 89 0.00 0.09 20.64
C ALA A 89 0.29 1.57 20.32
N TRP A 90 -0.72 2.34 19.88
CA TRP A 90 -0.60 3.78 19.69
C TRP A 90 -0.27 4.54 20.97
N THR A 91 -0.90 4.19 22.09
CA THR A 91 -0.69 4.89 23.37
C THR A 91 0.61 4.51 24.08
N LYS A 92 1.06 3.26 23.96
CA LYS A 92 2.19 2.71 24.72
C LYS A 92 3.49 2.64 23.91
N GLN A 93 3.41 2.64 22.59
CA GLN A 93 4.57 2.59 21.69
C GLN A 93 4.47 3.61 20.55
N PRO A 94 4.23 4.91 20.84
CA PRO A 94 4.02 5.94 19.82
C PRO A 94 5.23 6.08 18.88
N ASP A 95 6.45 6.03 19.42
CA ASP A 95 7.68 6.18 18.62
C ASP A 95 7.86 5.04 17.62
N ARG A 96 7.55 3.81 18.02
CA ARG A 96 7.65 2.64 17.13
C ARG A 96 6.56 2.65 16.07
N MET A 97 5.36 3.18 16.39
CA MET A 97 4.30 3.40 15.41
C MET A 97 4.69 4.49 14.40
N ALA A 98 5.21 5.62 14.87
CA ALA A 98 5.73 6.69 14.02
C ALA A 98 6.88 6.17 13.13
N GLY A 99 7.80 5.38 13.69
CA GLY A 99 8.89 4.75 12.94
C GLY A 99 8.41 3.75 11.88
N LYS A 100 7.32 3.01 12.15
CA LYS A 100 6.66 2.17 11.13
C LYS A 100 6.14 3.03 9.98
N ILE A 101 5.34 4.04 10.29
CA ILE A 101 4.74 4.94 9.28
C ILE A 101 5.83 5.62 8.46
N ALA A 102 6.87 6.14 9.12
CA ALA A 102 8.00 6.79 8.46
C ALA A 102 8.70 5.83 7.48
N ARG A 103 8.99 4.58 7.88
CA ARG A 103 9.62 3.60 6.98
C ARG A 103 8.77 3.30 5.75
N GLU A 104 7.46 3.13 5.92
CA GLU A 104 6.56 2.87 4.79
C GLU A 104 6.48 4.08 3.86
N MET A 105 6.35 5.29 4.41
CA MET A 105 6.35 6.53 3.64
C MET A 105 7.68 6.76 2.92
N LEU A 106 8.83 6.53 3.58
CA LEU A 106 10.15 6.62 2.94
C LEU A 106 10.31 5.59 1.82
N ALA A 107 9.79 4.38 2.00
CA ALA A 107 9.83 3.37 0.95
C ALA A 107 8.96 3.78 -0.26
N PHE A 108 7.81 4.40 -0.01
CA PHE A 108 6.91 4.87 -1.05
C PHE A 108 7.50 6.05 -1.86
N TYR A 109 8.05 7.05 -1.16
CA TYR A 109 8.68 8.23 -1.75
C TYR A 109 10.18 8.05 -2.03
N GLY A 110 10.68 6.82 -1.95
CA GLY A 110 12.06 6.47 -2.27
C GLY A 110 12.40 6.65 -3.76
N PRO A 111 13.60 6.24 -4.19
CA PRO A 111 14.05 6.40 -5.58
C PRO A 111 13.22 5.61 -6.60
N TYR A 112 12.41 4.65 -6.14
CA TYR A 112 11.50 3.88 -6.97
C TYR A 112 10.15 3.77 -6.27
N CYS A 113 9.16 4.53 -6.74
CA CYS A 113 7.81 4.47 -6.19
C CYS A 113 7.20 3.06 -6.41
N PRO A 114 6.73 2.39 -5.34
CA PRO A 114 6.23 1.01 -5.41
C PRO A 114 4.87 0.89 -6.09
N ALA A 115 4.11 1.99 -6.21
CA ALA A 115 2.82 2.00 -6.92
C ALA A 115 2.97 1.61 -8.40
N TYR A 116 4.15 1.81 -8.99
CA TYR A 116 4.44 1.41 -10.37
C TYR A 116 5.03 0.00 -10.44
N TYR A 117 4.50 -0.79 -11.35
CA TYR A 117 4.98 -2.15 -11.57
C TYR A 117 6.38 -2.16 -12.21
N ARG A 118 7.35 -2.78 -11.53
CA ARG A 118 8.78 -2.74 -11.94
C ARG A 118 9.25 -3.99 -12.66
N TRP A 119 8.49 -5.08 -12.57
CA TRP A 119 8.92 -6.39 -13.07
C TRP A 119 8.59 -6.55 -14.55
N LYS A 120 9.38 -7.39 -15.23
CA LYS A 120 9.20 -7.68 -16.67
C LYS A 120 8.12 -8.72 -16.93
N THR A 121 7.75 -9.49 -15.92
CA THR A 121 6.83 -10.63 -16.01
C THR A 121 5.84 -10.59 -14.86
N ARG A 122 4.55 -10.60 -15.19
CA ARG A 122 3.48 -10.80 -14.20
C ARG A 122 3.23 -12.29 -14.03
N HIS A 123 3.60 -12.81 -12.89
CA HIS A 123 3.21 -14.16 -12.49
C HIS A 123 1.76 -14.12 -12.01
N LEU A 124 0.89 -14.84 -12.71
CA LEU A 124 -0.55 -14.91 -12.38
C LEU A 124 -0.92 -16.15 -11.56
N SER A 125 0.04 -17.03 -11.24
CA SER A 125 -0.24 -18.27 -10.51
C SER A 125 -0.96 -18.00 -9.20
N ARG A 126 -0.51 -16.99 -8.44
CA ARG A 126 -1.07 -16.66 -7.14
C ARG A 126 -2.51 -16.14 -7.26
N GLU A 127 -2.76 -15.30 -8.24
CA GLU A 127 -4.07 -14.72 -8.54
C GLU A 127 -5.07 -15.81 -8.98
N TYR A 128 -4.62 -16.77 -9.78
CA TYR A 128 -5.42 -17.95 -10.13
C TYR A 128 -5.64 -18.89 -8.94
N SER A 129 -4.64 -19.11 -8.08
CA SER A 129 -4.79 -19.88 -6.84
C SER A 129 -5.81 -19.25 -5.90
N GLN A 130 -5.77 -17.92 -5.72
CA GLN A 130 -6.75 -17.19 -4.91
C GLN A 130 -8.16 -17.29 -5.51
N SER A 131 -8.27 -17.20 -6.84
CA SER A 131 -9.55 -17.39 -7.54
C SER A 131 -10.11 -18.80 -7.34
N LEU A 132 -9.25 -19.83 -7.34
CA LEU A 132 -9.64 -21.21 -7.04
C LEU A 132 -10.18 -21.37 -5.63
N ILE A 133 -9.51 -20.79 -4.63
CA ILE A 133 -9.98 -20.82 -3.24
C ILE A 133 -11.37 -20.19 -3.13
N ALA A 134 -11.59 -19.05 -3.79
CA ALA A 134 -12.89 -18.38 -3.81
C ALA A 134 -13.98 -19.22 -4.51
N ILE A 135 -13.68 -19.80 -5.68
CA ILE A 135 -14.63 -20.65 -6.43
C ILE A 135 -14.97 -21.93 -5.66
N GLN A 136 -13.99 -22.49 -4.94
CA GLN A 136 -14.14 -23.73 -4.16
C GLN A 136 -14.67 -23.50 -2.74
N ALA A 137 -14.95 -22.25 -2.34
CA ALA A 137 -15.55 -21.93 -1.06
C ALA A 137 -16.85 -22.72 -0.86
N ALA A 138 -17.06 -23.24 0.36
CA ALA A 138 -18.09 -24.24 0.64
C ALA A 138 -19.51 -23.81 0.25
N ASP A 139 -19.82 -22.52 0.41
CA ASP A 139 -21.13 -21.93 0.10
C ASP A 139 -21.42 -21.92 -1.41
N LEU A 140 -20.38 -21.64 -2.19
CA LEU A 140 -20.43 -21.55 -3.64
C LEU A 140 -20.39 -22.96 -4.25
N ARG A 141 -19.56 -23.86 -3.70
CA ARG A 141 -19.36 -25.23 -4.23
C ARG A 141 -20.66 -26.01 -4.40
N ARG A 142 -21.63 -25.83 -3.50
CA ARG A 142 -22.96 -26.49 -3.58
C ARG A 142 -23.81 -25.96 -4.74
N GLN A 143 -23.76 -24.65 -5.00
CA GLN A 143 -24.50 -24.01 -6.08
C GLN A 143 -23.91 -24.37 -7.45
N TRP A 144 -22.58 -24.42 -7.50
CA TRP A 144 -21.81 -24.64 -8.71
C TRP A 144 -21.68 -26.10 -9.15
N ALA A 145 -21.91 -27.07 -8.27
CA ALA A 145 -21.84 -28.51 -8.58
C ALA A 145 -22.77 -28.96 -9.72
N ARG A 146 -23.76 -28.14 -10.10
CA ARG A 146 -24.70 -28.42 -11.19
C ARG A 146 -24.31 -27.78 -12.53
N TYR A 147 -23.25 -26.97 -12.57
CA TYR A 147 -22.89 -26.18 -13.75
C TYR A 147 -21.62 -26.74 -14.44
N LYS A 148 -21.83 -27.63 -15.42
CA LYS A 148 -20.75 -28.27 -16.23
C LYS A 148 -19.68 -27.32 -16.77
N PRO A 149 -19.99 -26.11 -17.29
CA PRO A 149 -18.97 -25.20 -17.78
C PRO A 149 -17.96 -24.76 -16.71
N LEU A 150 -18.33 -24.84 -15.42
CA LEU A 150 -17.42 -24.52 -14.33
C LEU A 150 -16.35 -25.58 -14.12
N GLU A 151 -16.61 -26.87 -14.40
CA GLU A 151 -15.58 -27.90 -14.29
C GLU A 151 -14.40 -27.60 -15.21
N ASN A 152 -14.69 -27.18 -16.45
CA ASN A 152 -13.68 -26.72 -17.40
C ASN A 152 -12.95 -25.46 -16.93
N LEU A 153 -13.67 -24.51 -16.31
CA LEU A 153 -13.05 -23.31 -15.74
C LEU A 153 -12.11 -23.67 -14.59
N ILE A 154 -12.55 -24.50 -13.65
CA ILE A 154 -11.76 -24.96 -12.50
C ILE A 154 -10.52 -25.70 -12.99
N HIS A 155 -10.66 -26.60 -13.96
CA HIS A 155 -9.53 -27.34 -14.53
C HIS A 155 -8.49 -26.38 -15.11
N ARG A 156 -8.89 -25.48 -16.02
CA ARG A 156 -7.99 -24.49 -16.63
C ARG A 156 -7.36 -23.56 -15.61
N THR A 157 -8.13 -23.14 -14.62
CA THR A 157 -7.63 -22.26 -13.54
C THR A 157 -6.60 -23.00 -12.70
N THR A 158 -6.80 -24.30 -12.45
CA THR A 158 -5.85 -25.16 -11.72
C THR A 158 -4.55 -25.32 -12.49
N GLU A 159 -4.63 -25.59 -13.79
CA GLU A 159 -3.44 -25.64 -14.65
C GLU A 159 -2.69 -24.31 -14.66
N LEU A 160 -3.39 -23.18 -14.75
CA LEU A 160 -2.78 -21.84 -14.76
C LEU A 160 -2.17 -21.47 -13.40
N ALA A 161 -2.77 -21.92 -12.30
CA ALA A 161 -2.25 -21.75 -10.95
C ALA A 161 -0.96 -22.55 -10.73
N GLN A 162 -0.90 -23.80 -11.22
CA GLN A 162 0.26 -24.69 -11.04
C GLN A 162 1.40 -24.38 -12.01
N ASN A 163 1.09 -24.09 -13.28
CA ASN A 163 2.10 -23.89 -14.32
C ASN A 163 2.66 -22.46 -14.38
N GLY A 164 2.20 -21.56 -13.49
CA GLY A 164 2.85 -20.26 -13.28
C GLY A 164 2.95 -19.42 -14.54
N LEU A 165 1.81 -19.11 -15.18
CA LEU A 165 1.81 -18.30 -16.38
C LEU A 165 2.43 -16.93 -16.09
N GLY A 166 3.65 -16.73 -16.56
CA GLY A 166 4.36 -15.45 -16.53
C GLY A 166 3.99 -14.65 -17.77
N VAL A 167 3.06 -13.71 -17.65
CA VAL A 167 2.70 -12.83 -18.76
C VAL A 167 3.80 -11.75 -18.91
N PRO A 168 4.54 -11.71 -20.02
CA PRO A 168 5.54 -10.68 -20.22
C PRO A 168 4.86 -9.33 -20.39
N VAL A 169 5.34 -8.33 -19.67
CA VAL A 169 4.89 -6.94 -19.85
C VAL A 169 5.53 -6.38 -21.12
N PRO A 170 4.76 -5.76 -22.03
CA PRO A 170 5.32 -5.11 -23.21
C PRO A 170 6.48 -4.17 -22.86
N ARG A 171 7.58 -4.24 -23.60
CA ARG A 171 8.82 -3.49 -23.31
C ARG A 171 8.58 -1.98 -23.19
N PHE A 172 7.67 -1.44 -24.01
CA PHE A 172 7.27 -0.04 -23.96
C PHE A 172 6.62 0.31 -22.61
N LEU A 173 5.59 -0.44 -22.20
CA LEU A 173 4.88 -0.21 -20.93
C LEU A 173 5.82 -0.34 -19.73
N TRP A 174 6.70 -1.35 -19.74
CA TRP A 174 7.70 -1.53 -18.68
C TRP A 174 8.66 -0.33 -18.58
N ARG A 175 9.15 0.20 -19.72
CA ARG A 175 10.00 1.39 -19.73
C ARG A 175 9.27 2.63 -19.21
N CYS A 176 8.00 2.83 -19.60
CA CYS A 176 7.18 3.93 -19.09
C CYS A 176 6.97 3.83 -17.58
N GLN A 177 6.61 2.66 -17.07
CA GLN A 177 6.42 2.44 -15.63
C GLN A 177 7.71 2.64 -14.85
N LEU A 178 8.85 2.17 -15.38
CA LEU A 178 10.16 2.38 -14.74
C LEU A 178 10.56 3.86 -14.71
N PHE A 179 10.29 4.59 -15.80
CA PHE A 179 10.53 6.03 -15.87
C PHE A 179 9.65 6.77 -14.85
N LEU A 180 8.35 6.47 -14.80
CA LEU A 180 7.42 7.06 -13.84
C LEU A 180 7.83 6.76 -12.39
N ALA A 181 8.19 5.51 -12.09
CA ALA A 181 8.65 5.09 -10.77
C ALA A 181 9.86 5.88 -10.27
N ARG A 182 10.82 6.16 -11.16
CA ARG A 182 12.05 6.91 -10.85
C ARG A 182 11.82 8.41 -10.69
N THR A 183 10.90 8.95 -11.48
CA THR A 183 10.69 10.41 -11.55
C THR A 183 9.62 10.90 -10.59
N TYR A 184 8.86 10.00 -9.95
CA TYR A 184 7.74 10.36 -9.09
C TYR A 184 8.13 11.33 -7.98
N SER A 185 9.04 10.92 -7.08
CA SER A 185 9.43 11.75 -5.92
C SER A 185 10.06 13.07 -6.35
N LEU A 186 10.84 13.05 -7.44
CA LEU A 186 11.44 14.26 -8.01
C LEU A 186 10.36 15.20 -8.56
N ALA A 187 9.40 14.69 -9.32
CA ALA A 187 8.31 15.47 -9.90
C ALA A 187 7.45 16.11 -8.80
N ILE A 188 7.10 15.36 -7.76
CA ILE A 188 6.36 15.89 -6.61
C ILE A 188 7.19 16.96 -5.89
N GLY A 189 8.47 16.72 -5.61
CA GLY A 189 9.35 17.70 -4.96
C GLY A 189 9.51 19.01 -5.75
N ILE A 190 9.75 18.92 -7.06
CA ILE A 190 9.84 20.11 -7.93
C ILE A 190 8.49 20.83 -8.00
N SER A 191 7.38 20.10 -8.10
CA SER A 191 6.05 20.71 -8.14
C SER A 191 5.71 21.45 -6.85
N ALA A 192 6.11 20.91 -5.68
CA ALA A 192 5.94 21.58 -4.39
C ALA A 192 6.74 22.89 -4.34
N ALA A 193 8.00 22.87 -4.79
CA ALA A 193 8.82 24.08 -4.91
C ALA A 193 8.19 25.09 -5.88
N ALA A 194 7.69 24.63 -7.03
CA ALA A 194 7.00 25.49 -7.99
C ALA A 194 5.74 26.13 -7.41
N ILE A 195 4.94 25.38 -6.63
CA ILE A 195 3.76 25.91 -5.93
C ILE A 195 4.17 27.01 -4.96
N VAL A 196 5.22 26.79 -4.16
CA VAL A 196 5.76 27.82 -3.25
C VAL A 196 6.16 29.08 -4.02
N VAL A 197 6.88 28.95 -5.13
CA VAL A 197 7.26 30.08 -5.99
C VAL A 197 6.02 30.80 -6.53
N ILE A 198 5.02 30.08 -7.05
CA ILE A 198 3.75 30.65 -7.53
C ILE A 198 3.03 31.40 -6.40
N LEU A 199 3.05 30.87 -5.19
CA LEU A 199 2.45 31.50 -4.02
C LEU A 199 3.12 32.83 -3.67
N PHE A 200 4.40 33.04 -3.94
CA PHE A 200 5.08 34.33 -3.65
C PHE A 200 5.14 35.28 -4.86
N HIS A 201 5.13 34.78 -6.10
CA HIS A 201 5.22 35.62 -7.29
C HIS A 201 3.84 36.02 -7.85
N ARG A 202 3.46 37.30 -7.68
CA ARG A 202 2.15 37.85 -8.10
C ARG A 202 1.76 37.53 -9.55
N ARG A 203 2.72 37.61 -10.49
CA ARG A 203 2.47 37.34 -11.91
C ARG A 203 2.19 35.86 -12.18
N LEU A 204 2.95 34.96 -11.56
CA LEU A 204 2.73 33.51 -11.67
C LEU A 204 1.44 33.11 -10.95
N ARG A 205 1.17 33.68 -9.77
CA ARG A 205 -0.07 33.48 -9.02
C ARG A 205 -1.31 33.81 -9.84
N TYR A 206 -1.30 34.93 -10.55
CA TYR A 206 -2.42 35.35 -11.39
C TYR A 206 -2.69 34.37 -12.55
N ARG A 207 -1.63 33.81 -13.15
CA ARG A 207 -1.76 32.92 -14.32
C ARG A 207 -1.96 31.45 -13.97
N LEU A 208 -1.22 30.97 -12.99
CA LEU A 208 -1.11 29.55 -12.64
C LEU A 208 -1.71 29.22 -11.28
N GLY A 209 -2.15 30.21 -10.50
CA GLY A 209 -2.59 30.00 -9.11
C GLY A 209 -3.71 28.97 -8.98
N ALA A 210 -4.76 29.06 -9.81
CA ALA A 210 -5.86 28.10 -9.79
C ALA A 210 -5.38 26.67 -10.11
N PHE A 211 -4.52 26.52 -11.13
CA PHE A 211 -3.97 25.22 -11.49
C PHE A 211 -3.02 24.67 -10.41
N ALA A 212 -2.18 25.53 -9.83
CA ALA A 212 -1.31 25.19 -8.71
C ALA A 212 -2.11 24.72 -7.49
N THR A 213 -3.27 25.32 -7.21
CA THR A 213 -4.19 24.86 -6.15
C THR A 213 -4.71 23.44 -6.43
N VAL A 214 -5.12 23.15 -7.67
CA VAL A 214 -5.57 21.79 -8.06
C VAL A 214 -4.43 20.77 -7.92
N VAL A 215 -3.23 21.10 -8.39
CA VAL A 215 -2.05 20.24 -8.27
C VAL A 215 -1.70 20.02 -6.79
N ALA A 216 -1.71 21.08 -5.98
CA ALA A 216 -1.47 20.98 -4.54
C ALA A 216 -2.48 20.06 -3.85
N PHE A 217 -3.77 20.20 -4.21
CA PHE A 217 -4.83 19.34 -3.69
C PHE A 217 -4.62 17.87 -4.07
N LEU A 218 -4.28 17.57 -5.32
CA LEU A 218 -4.04 16.20 -5.78
C LEU A 218 -2.81 15.57 -5.11
N CYS A 219 -1.71 16.32 -4.98
CA CYS A 219 -0.52 15.87 -4.28
C CYS A 219 -0.82 15.61 -2.79
N TRP A 220 -1.55 16.53 -2.15
CA TRP A 220 -1.99 16.39 -0.76
C TRP A 220 -2.90 15.17 -0.57
N TYR A 221 -3.89 15.00 -1.43
CA TYR A 221 -4.82 13.88 -1.37
C TYR A 221 -4.10 12.55 -1.53
N ASN A 222 -3.18 12.45 -2.50
CA ASN A 222 -2.38 11.24 -2.69
C ASN A 222 -1.48 10.96 -1.48
N PHE A 223 -0.87 12.00 -0.90
CA PHE A 223 -0.10 11.88 0.33
C PHE A 223 -0.95 11.38 1.50
N ALA A 224 -2.13 11.97 1.70
CA ALA A 224 -3.07 11.59 2.76
C ALA A 224 -3.54 10.14 2.60
N ALA A 225 -3.88 9.71 1.37
CA ALA A 225 -4.24 8.33 1.09
C ALA A 225 -3.10 7.34 1.40
N CYS A 226 -1.86 7.69 1.04
CA CYS A 226 -0.69 6.87 1.38
C CYS A 226 -0.46 6.83 2.91
N LEU A 227 -0.62 7.97 3.59
CA LEU A 227 -0.47 8.06 5.03
C LEU A 227 -1.54 7.23 5.76
N GLU A 228 -2.79 7.29 5.31
CA GLU A 228 -3.88 6.49 5.86
C GLU A 228 -3.59 4.99 5.73
N VAL A 229 -3.17 4.54 4.54
CA VAL A 229 -2.78 3.14 4.34
C VAL A 229 -1.58 2.77 5.22
N ALA A 230 -0.59 3.66 5.39
CA ALA A 230 0.55 3.41 6.27
C ALA A 230 0.17 3.38 7.77
N ILE A 231 -0.90 4.07 8.17
CA ILE A 231 -1.43 4.08 9.53
C ILE A 231 -2.19 2.78 9.84
N ILE A 232 -3.06 2.36 8.92
CA ILE A 232 -4.01 1.26 9.15
C ILE A 232 -3.43 -0.08 8.69
N HIS A 233 -2.75 -0.11 7.56
CA HIS A 233 -2.26 -1.31 6.88
C HIS A 233 -0.76 -1.15 6.56
N THR A 234 -0.28 -1.86 5.53
CA THR A 234 1.03 -1.60 4.94
C THR A 234 0.89 -1.25 3.47
N LEU A 235 1.65 -0.24 3.04
CA LEU A 235 1.73 0.23 1.66
C LEU A 235 2.19 -0.83 0.64
N ASP A 236 2.78 -1.95 1.08
CA ASP A 236 3.28 -3.04 0.22
C ASP A 236 2.22 -4.11 -0.10
N ASN A 237 0.96 -3.89 0.27
CA ASN A 237 -0.12 -4.83 -0.02
C ASN A 237 -0.72 -4.58 -1.42
N ARG A 238 -0.59 -5.59 -2.29
CA ARG A 238 -1.09 -5.61 -3.67
C ARG A 238 -2.55 -5.22 -3.84
N ARG A 239 -3.39 -5.44 -2.82
CA ARG A 239 -4.82 -5.09 -2.87
C ARG A 239 -5.03 -3.57 -3.02
N TYR A 240 -4.12 -2.75 -2.50
CA TYR A 240 -4.23 -1.29 -2.56
C TYR A 240 -3.41 -0.67 -3.71
N ASP A 241 -2.52 -1.43 -4.36
CA ASP A 241 -1.66 -0.97 -5.45
C ASP A 241 -2.43 -0.30 -6.58
N THR A 242 -3.62 -0.82 -6.94
CA THR A 242 -4.40 -0.28 -8.07
C THR A 242 -4.93 1.12 -7.76
N ILE A 243 -5.49 1.32 -6.56
CA ILE A 243 -6.02 2.62 -6.14
C ILE A 243 -4.88 3.61 -5.98
N GLN A 244 -3.79 3.19 -5.33
CA GLN A 244 -2.58 4.00 -5.19
C GLN A 244 -1.99 4.40 -6.54
N LEU A 245 -1.93 3.47 -7.50
CA LEU A 245 -1.42 3.74 -8.85
C LEU A 245 -2.23 4.83 -9.56
N ILE A 246 -3.56 4.79 -9.49
CA ILE A 246 -4.41 5.78 -10.17
C ILE A 246 -4.13 7.19 -9.65
N PHE A 247 -4.16 7.37 -8.32
CA PHE A 247 -3.91 8.68 -7.72
C PHE A 247 -2.45 9.14 -7.87
N THR A 248 -1.49 8.22 -7.78
CA THR A 248 -0.06 8.50 -7.99
C THR A 248 0.19 8.97 -9.42
N LEU A 249 -0.40 8.30 -10.41
CA LEU A 249 -0.27 8.66 -11.82
C LEU A 249 -0.90 10.03 -12.10
N LEU A 250 -2.09 10.29 -11.56
CA LEU A 250 -2.77 11.58 -11.71
C LEU A 250 -1.97 12.72 -11.07
N ALA A 251 -1.50 12.54 -9.84
CA ALA A 251 -0.67 13.52 -9.14
C ALA A 251 0.64 13.78 -9.90
N GLN A 252 1.32 12.73 -10.39
CA GLN A 252 2.56 12.87 -11.14
C GLN A 252 2.37 13.54 -12.50
N PHE A 253 1.29 13.20 -13.22
CA PHE A 253 0.97 13.81 -14.49
C PHE A 253 0.70 15.32 -14.33
N THR A 254 -0.13 15.69 -13.36
CA THR A 254 -0.43 17.10 -13.10
C THR A 254 0.79 17.87 -12.60
N ALA A 255 1.68 17.23 -11.82
CA ALA A 255 2.98 17.79 -11.45
C ALA A 255 3.85 18.08 -12.69
N PHE A 256 3.96 17.14 -13.65
CA PHE A 256 4.70 17.39 -14.89
C PHE A 256 4.13 18.55 -15.70
N VAL A 257 2.81 18.63 -15.82
CA VAL A 257 2.15 19.74 -16.53
C VAL A 257 2.45 21.07 -15.84
N LEU A 258 2.40 21.14 -14.51
CA LEU A 258 2.71 22.35 -13.75
C LEU A 258 4.17 22.78 -13.95
N ILE A 259 5.11 21.84 -13.87
CA ILE A 259 6.53 22.09 -14.10
C ILE A 259 6.75 22.65 -15.51
N GLY A 260 6.13 22.03 -16.52
CA GLY A 260 6.19 22.49 -17.91
C GLY A 260 5.62 23.90 -18.10
N GLN A 261 4.48 24.21 -17.50
CA GLN A 261 3.86 25.54 -17.56
C GLN A 261 4.72 26.61 -16.86
N CYS A 262 5.30 26.28 -15.71
CA CYS A 262 6.25 27.17 -15.03
C CYS A 262 7.48 27.46 -15.90
N ALA A 263 8.10 26.42 -16.47
CA ALA A 263 9.25 26.57 -17.35
C ALA A 263 8.93 27.44 -18.57
N PHE A 264 7.75 27.24 -19.17
CA PHE A 264 7.28 28.04 -20.32
C PHE A 264 7.07 29.52 -19.96
N GLU A 265 6.41 29.82 -18.83
CA GLU A 265 6.17 31.20 -18.40
C GLU A 265 7.45 31.95 -18.01
N ILE A 266 8.41 31.24 -17.42
CA ILE A 266 9.75 31.77 -17.12
C ILE A 266 10.49 32.06 -18.44
N GLY A 267 10.56 31.09 -19.35
CA GLY A 267 11.22 31.26 -20.65
C GLY A 267 10.62 32.41 -21.49
N ARG A 268 9.29 32.52 -21.50
CA ARG A 268 8.59 33.65 -22.16
C ARG A 268 8.96 35.00 -21.55
N SER A 269 9.19 35.05 -20.24
CA SER A 269 9.54 36.30 -19.56
C SER A 269 10.98 36.72 -19.87
N VAL A 270 11.92 35.77 -19.90
CA VAL A 270 13.33 36.01 -20.28
C VAL A 270 13.47 36.50 -21.73
N LEU A 271 12.73 35.90 -22.66
CA LEU A 271 12.73 36.32 -24.07
C LEU A 271 12.19 37.74 -24.26
N LYS A 272 11.25 38.18 -23.42
CA LYS A 272 10.70 39.55 -23.49
C LYS A 272 11.68 40.59 -22.96
N THR A 273 12.41 40.30 -21.89
CA THR A 273 13.45 41.21 -21.36
C THR A 273 14.63 41.35 -22.32
N SER A 274 15.09 40.24 -22.93
CA SER A 274 16.19 40.29 -23.91
C SER A 274 15.85 41.12 -25.16
N ARG A 275 14.60 41.09 -25.64
CA ARG A 275 14.14 41.96 -26.75
C ARG A 275 14.00 43.43 -26.36
N ALA A 276 13.79 43.74 -25.08
CA ALA A 276 13.68 45.11 -24.61
C ALA A 276 15.04 45.77 -24.35
N GLU A 277 16.10 44.97 -24.15
CA GLU A 277 17.48 45.45 -23.97
C GLU A 277 18.26 45.58 -25.30
N SER A 278 17.71 45.08 -26.41
CA SER A 278 18.36 45.05 -27.73
C SER A 278 17.73 45.98 -28.78
N GLY A 279 16.73 46.77 -28.39
CA GLY A 279 16.12 47.82 -29.23
C GLY A 279 16.23 49.17 -28.57
#